data_AF-A0A3R7PB84-F1
#
_entry.id   AF-A0A3R7PB84-F1
#
_cell.length_a   1.000
_cell.length_b   1.000
_cell.length_c   1.000
_cell.angle_alpha   90.00
_cell.angle_beta   90.00
_cell.angle_gamma   90.00
#
_symmetry.space_group_name_H-M   'P 1'
#
loop_
_entity.id
_entity.type
_entity.pdbx_description
1 polymer ?
#
loop_
_entity_poly.entity_id
_entity_poly.type
_entity_poly.pdbx_seq_one_letter_code
_entity_poly.pdbx_strand_id
1 'polypeptide(L)'
;MLECWYENNSSKMVILKCIGPDRFYREKVVMPMETFCFEAPPQARLEIWQMSLGGQMLHLRADAADYASDCAASTYDSSLVA
;
A
#
# COMPACT_ATOMS: atom_id res chain seq x y z
N MET A 1 9.92 6.35 -5.47
CA MET A 1 8.97 5.44 -4.79
C MET A 1 7.63 6.15 -4.72
N LEU A 2 6.54 5.41 -4.78
CA LEU A 2 5.18 5.91 -4.58
C LEU A 2 4.86 5.92 -3.10
N GLU A 3 4.15 6.95 -2.65
CA GLU A 3 3.54 6.97 -1.32
C GLU A 3 2.11 6.42 -1.44
N CYS A 4 1.95 5.15 -1.08
CA CYS A 4 0.69 4.42 -1.22
C CYS A 4 -0.13 4.46 0.07
N TRP A 5 -1.45 4.52 -0.09
CA TRP A 5 -2.41 4.59 1.01
C TRP A 5 -3.46 3.52 0.85
N TYR A 6 -3.60 2.66 1.85
CA TYR A 6 -4.63 1.63 1.89
C TYR A 6 -5.47 1.77 3.16
N GLU A 7 -6.79 1.81 3.01
CA GLU A 7 -7.73 1.81 4.13
C GLU A 7 -8.49 0.47 4.19
N ASN A 8 -8.43 -0.21 5.33
CA ASN A 8 -9.22 -1.41 5.55
C ASN A 8 -10.61 -1.03 6.08
N ASN A 9 -11.53 -0.75 5.15
CA ASN A 9 -12.94 -0.48 5.47
C ASN A 9 -13.76 -1.71 5.86
N SER A 10 -13.13 -2.86 6.08
CA SER A 10 -13.81 -4.09 6.51
C SER A 10 -13.77 -4.28 8.03
N SER A 11 -14.70 -5.07 8.55
CA SER A 11 -14.72 -5.47 9.97
C SER A 11 -13.73 -6.59 10.31
N LYS A 12 -12.89 -7.02 9.34
CA LYS A 12 -11.95 -8.13 9.48
C LYS A 12 -10.53 -7.65 9.28
N MET A 13 -9.57 -8.34 9.89
CA MET A 13 -8.16 -8.16 9.56
C MET A 13 -7.88 -8.62 8.13
N VAL A 14 -7.02 -7.89 7.43
CA VAL A 14 -6.53 -8.25 6.10
C VAL A 14 -5.01 -8.26 6.09
N ILE A 15 -4.40 -9.04 5.20
CA ILE A 15 -2.97 -9.03 4.96
C ILE A 15 -2.73 -8.31 3.65
N LEU A 16 -2.05 -7.17 3.70
CA LEU A 16 -1.60 -6.44 2.52
C LEU A 16 -0.17 -6.88 2.21
N LYS A 17 0.05 -7.41 1.01
CA LYS A 17 1.37 -7.74 0.48
C LYS A 17 1.66 -6.79 -0.68
N CYS A 18 2.82 -6.13 -0.64
CA CYS A 18 3.35 -5.32 -1.72
C CYS A 18 4.60 -6.03 -2.28
N ILE A 19 4.54 -6.41 -3.55
CA ILE A 19 5.52 -7.26 -4.21
C ILE A 19 6.05 -6.50 -5.43
N GLY A 20 7.32 -6.14 -5.41
CA GLY A 20 7.95 -5.32 -6.45
C GLY A 20 9.17 -5.98 -7.11
N PRO A 21 9.85 -5.23 -8.00
CA PRO A 21 11.09 -5.68 -8.62
C PRO A 21 12.23 -5.80 -7.57
N ASP A 22 13.35 -6.38 -7.98
CA ASP A 22 14.58 -6.43 -7.17
C ASP A 22 14.40 -7.05 -5.78
N ARG A 23 13.53 -8.07 -5.69
CA ARG A 23 13.18 -8.76 -4.44
C ARG A 23 12.52 -7.84 -3.41
N PHE A 24 11.93 -6.72 -3.86
CA PHE A 24 11.14 -5.87 -2.99
C PHE A 24 9.91 -6.62 -2.49
N TYR A 25 9.79 -6.75 -1.18
CA TYR A 25 8.66 -7.38 -0.54
C TYR A 25 8.34 -6.66 0.78
N ARG A 26 7.08 -6.26 0.94
CA ARG A 26 6.56 -5.68 2.17
C ARG A 26 5.22 -6.32 2.49
N GLU A 27 5.04 -6.77 3.72
CA GLU A 27 3.79 -7.35 4.19
C GLU A 27 3.36 -6.69 5.49
N LYS A 28 2.06 -6.45 5.65
CA LYS A 28 1.48 -5.98 6.89
C LYS A 28 0.08 -6.56 7.10
N VAL A 29 -0.22 -6.94 8.34
CA VAL A 29 -1.60 -7.13 8.80
C VAL A 29 -2.21 -5.75 9.05
N VAL A 30 -3.29 -5.43 8.33
CA VAL A 30 -4.04 -4.19 8.48
C VAL A 30 -5.31 -4.50 9.27
N MET A 31 -5.46 -3.85 10.42
CA MET A 31 -6.57 -4.03 11.34
C MET A 31 -7.87 -3.47 10.77
N PRO A 32 -9.05 -3.88 11.28
CA PRO A 32 -10.31 -3.26 10.90
C PRO A 32 -10.27 -1.74 11.10
N MET A 33 -10.70 -0.98 10.10
CA MET A 33 -10.73 0.49 10.09
C MET A 33 -9.35 1.15 10.25
N GLU A 34 -8.25 0.43 10.01
CA GLU A 34 -6.92 0.99 9.99
C GLU A 34 -6.57 1.54 8.59
N THR A 35 -5.95 2.73 8.57
CA THR A 35 -5.28 3.28 7.40
C THR A 35 -3.79 2.95 7.47
N PHE A 36 -3.27 2.38 6.39
CA PHE A 36 -1.86 2.04 6.25
C PHE A 36 -1.22 2.83 5.10
N CYS A 37 -0.26 3.69 5.47
CA CYS A 37 0.59 4.42 4.53
C CYS A 37 1.91 3.66 4.36
N PHE A 38 2.34 3.46 3.12
CA PHE A 38 3.58 2.74 2.83
C PHE A 38 4.19 3.17 1.50
N GLU A 39 5.52 3.11 1.44
CA GLU A 39 6.24 3.31 0.19
C GLU A 39 6.27 2.03 -0.66
N ALA A 40 6.15 2.18 -1.98
CA ALA A 40 6.26 1.08 -2.93
C ALA A 40 6.95 1.50 -4.24
N PRO A 41 7.68 0.60 -4.93
CA PRO A 41 8.09 0.80 -6.31
C PRO A 41 6.87 0.97 -7.25
N PRO A 42 6.94 1.78 -8.31
CA PRO A 42 5.82 1.95 -9.25
C PRO A 42 5.35 0.68 -9.94
N GLN A 43 6.26 -0.28 -10.16
CA GLN A 43 5.97 -1.58 -10.77
C GLN A 43 5.53 -2.63 -9.74
N ALA A 44 5.37 -2.23 -8.46
CA ALA A 44 4.96 -3.15 -7.44
C ALA A 44 3.47 -3.46 -7.54
N ARG A 45 3.13 -4.71 -7.24
CA ARG A 45 1.78 -5.23 -7.18
C ARG A 45 1.34 -5.35 -5.74
N LEU A 46 0.09 -4.98 -5.48
CA LEU A 46 -0.57 -5.21 -4.21
C LEU A 46 -1.42 -6.48 -4.28
N GLU A 47 -1.37 -7.24 -3.20
CA GLU A 47 -2.31 -8.31 -2.92
C GLU A 47 -2.95 -8.10 -1.56
N ILE A 48 -4.28 -8.10 -1.51
CA ILE A 48 -5.04 -8.04 -0.26
C ILE A 48 -5.62 -9.42 0.00
N TRP A 49 -5.27 -10.00 1.14
CA TRP A 49 -5.71 -11.32 1.56
C TRP A 49 -6.62 -11.20 2.78
N GLN A 50 -7.77 -11.87 2.74
CA GLN A 50 -8.73 -11.92 3.84
C GLN A 50 -8.70 -13.29 4.51
N MET A 51 -8.99 -13.31 5.81
CA MET A 51 -9.23 -14.57 6.52
C MET A 51 -10.65 -15.06 6.22
N SER A 52 -10.73 -16.30 5.74
CA SER A 52 -11.98 -17.04 5.50
C SER A 52 -12.01 -18.30 6.36
N LEU A 53 -13.17 -18.96 6.47
CA LEU A 53 -13.29 -20.24 7.18
C LEU A 53 -12.37 -21.33 6.63
N GLY A 54 -11.94 -21.22 5.37
CA GLY A 54 -11.01 -22.16 4.72
C GLY A 54 -9.54 -21.72 4.75
N GLY A 55 -9.19 -20.66 5.50
CA GLY A 55 -7.85 -20.09 5.54
C GLY A 55 -7.74 -18.76 4.79
N GLN A 56 -6.55 -18.42 4.32
CA GLN A 56 -6.29 -17.15 3.65
C GLN A 56 -6.81 -17.18 2.22
N MET A 57 -7.64 -16.21 1.85
CA MET A 57 -8.16 -16.07 0.50
C MET A 57 -7.69 -14.74 -0.09
N LEU A 58 -7.11 -14.80 -1.28
CA LEU A 58 -6.80 -13.59 -2.05
C LEU A 58 -8.10 -12.90 -2.43
N HIS A 59 -8.27 -11.67 -1.95
CA HIS A 59 -9.46 -10.86 -2.20
C HIS A 59 -9.28 -9.92 -3.39
N LEU A 60 -8.12 -9.27 -3.48
CA LEU A 60 -7.84 -8.27 -4.52
C LEU A 60 -6.39 -8.35 -5.00
N ARG A 61 -6.19 -8.13 -6.29
CA ARG A 61 -4.91 -7.76 -6.90
C ARG A 61 -5.05 -6.41 -7.58
N ALA A 62 -4.09 -5.54 -7.36
CA ALA A 62 -4.03 -4.21 -7.96
C ALA A 62 -2.58 -3.76 -8.11
N ASP A 63 -2.34 -2.69 -8.86
CA ASP A 63 -1.02 -2.09 -8.96
C ASP A 63 -0.83 -1.07 -7.83
N ALA A 64 0.40 -0.94 -7.31
CA ALA A 64 0.69 0.02 -6.25
C ALA A 64 0.43 1.48 -6.70
N ALA A 65 0.50 1.72 -8.02
CA ALA A 65 0.15 2.99 -8.64
C ALA A 65 -1.31 3.40 -8.38
N ASP A 66 -2.25 2.45 -8.31
CA ASP A 66 -3.68 2.73 -8.07
C ASP A 66 -3.94 3.23 -6.65
N TYR A 67 -2.98 3.01 -5.74
CA TYR A 67 -3.05 3.40 -4.33
C TYR A 67 -2.10 4.54 -4.01
N ALA A 68 -1.37 5.07 -5.00
CA ALA A 68 -0.55 6.24 -4.81
C ALA A 68 -1.45 7.42 -4.47
N SER A 69 -1.16 8.09 -3.37
CA SER A 69 -1.73 9.41 -3.14
C SER A 69 -1.14 10.36 -4.18
N ASP A 70 -1.97 11.27 -4.70
CA ASP A 70 -1.50 12.56 -5.22
C ASP A 70 -0.98 13.39 -4.03
N CYS A 71 -0.02 12.86 -3.28
CA CYS A 71 0.85 13.67 -2.46
C CYS A 71 1.73 14.39 -3.48
N ALA A 72 1.17 15.46 -4.05
CA ALA A 72 1.88 16.39 -4.89
C ALA A 72 3.21 16.63 -4.20
N ALA A 73 4.29 16.27 -4.89
CA ALA A 73 5.62 16.61 -4.47
C ALA A 73 5.61 18.09 -4.10
N SER A 74 5.58 18.38 -2.80
CA SER A 74 6.04 19.65 -2.30
C SER A 74 7.54 19.61 -2.53
N THR A 75 7.92 19.90 -3.77
CA THR A 75 9.26 20.35 -4.10
C THR A 75 9.54 21.44 -3.10
N TYR A 76 10.40 21.12 -2.14
CA TYR A 76 11.06 22.09 -1.29
C TYR A 76 11.82 23.01 -2.24
N ASP A 77 11.24 24.16 -2.58
CA ASP A 77 11.98 25.18 -3.30
C ASP A 77 12.91 25.86 -2.29
N SER A 78 14.12 25.32 -2.17
CA SER A 78 15.19 25.88 -1.36
C SER A 78 15.92 27.03 -2.09
N SER A 79 15.24 27.80 -2.96
CA SER A 79 15.83 28.94 -3.68
C SER A 79 15.39 30.33 -3.18
N LEU A 80 14.61 30.44 -2.11
CA LEU A 80 14.25 31.74 -1.49
C LEU A 80 14.77 31.87 -0.05
N VAL A 81 16.09 31.83 0.10
CA VAL A 81 16.77 32.52 1.21
C VAL A 81 17.98 33.23 0.62
N ALA A 82 17.77 34.46 0.15
CA ALA A 82 18.79 35.44 -0.19
C ALA A 82 18.53 36.70 0.64
#